data_AF-A0A3D5X3Q5-F1
#
_entry.id   AF-A0A3D5X3Q5-F1
#
_cell.length_a   1.000
_cell.length_b   1.000
_cell.length_c   1.000
_cell.angle_alpha   90.00
_cell.angle_beta   90.00
_cell.angle_gamma   90.00
#
_symmetry.space_group_name_H-M   'P 1'
#
loop_
_entity.id
_entity.type
_entity.pdbx_description
1 polymer ?
#
loop_
_entity_poly.entity_id
_entity_poly.type
_entity_poly.pdbx_seq_one_letter_code
_entity_poly.pdbx_strand_id
1 'polypeptide(L)'
;MKRFFLLFIAFVSLGFTLAYGQINPVTKANYESASHFSPNRLKKMVFSTSVDAHWLKNSTRFWYSYQTSEGKAFYIVDPAKKSKSVLFDNVKMAAEISRLTLDPFDAQNIPIKDLKFLDNEGIIRFSIQSKLIDEEKKDEEEEDDMTEDQGQNRKGGKDKPKRKTWFFEYIIQTGKLTMLDDYKKPKDKPKWANISPDGERVLFARNHNLFWMDKENYEKALKKEKDSTIVEHQLSWDGEEDYSYSSGERNVDNVEKEKNKDKRKGAWAL
;
A
#
# COMPACT_ATOMS: atom_id res chain seq x y z
N MET A 1 67.44 4.68 47.57
CA MET A 1 66.00 4.56 47.89
C MET A 1 65.19 5.81 47.53
N LYS A 2 65.66 7.05 47.80
CA LYS A 2 64.95 8.30 47.46
C LYS A 2 64.72 8.56 45.94
N ARG A 3 65.61 8.10 45.06
CA ARG A 3 65.51 8.29 43.59
C ARG A 3 64.45 7.38 42.92
N PHE A 4 64.25 6.17 43.43
CA PHE A 4 63.19 5.27 42.96
C PHE A 4 61.80 5.68 43.48
N PHE A 5 61.75 6.29 44.68
CA PHE A 5 60.50 6.80 45.25
C PHE A 5 59.95 8.00 44.46
N LEU A 6 60.83 8.89 43.96
CA LEU A 6 60.44 10.03 43.12
C LEU A 6 59.94 9.62 41.72
N LEU A 7 60.51 8.56 41.13
CA LEU A 7 60.04 8.02 39.84
C LEU A 7 58.69 7.31 39.97
N PHE A 8 58.42 6.66 41.10
CA PHE A 8 57.13 6.00 41.35
C PHE A 8 56.00 7.02 41.54
N ILE A 9 56.27 8.15 42.22
CA ILE A 9 55.29 9.25 42.38
C ILE A 9 55.00 9.92 41.03
N ALA A 10 56.00 10.11 40.18
CA ALA A 10 55.81 10.69 38.83
C ALA A 10 54.96 9.78 37.92
N PHE A 11 55.09 8.45 38.04
CA PHE A 11 54.31 7.49 37.27
C PHE A 11 52.85 7.40 37.76
N VAL A 12 52.61 7.55 39.06
CA VAL A 12 51.25 7.61 39.63
C VAL A 12 50.56 8.94 39.29
N SER A 13 51.29 10.05 39.19
CA SER A 13 50.71 11.35 38.77
C SER A 13 50.39 11.43 37.27
N LEU A 14 51.07 10.65 36.41
CA LEU A 14 50.77 10.60 34.98
C LEU A 14 49.60 9.65 34.64
N GLY A 15 49.31 8.67 35.51
CA GLY A 15 48.19 7.74 35.32
C GLY A 15 46.81 8.32 35.68
N PHE A 16 46.75 9.43 36.41
CA PHE A 16 45.49 10.00 36.92
C PHE A 16 44.82 11.04 36.00
N THR A 17 45.47 11.45 34.90
CA THR A 17 44.92 12.48 33.99
C THR A 17 44.18 11.93 32.77
N LEU A 18 44.16 10.61 32.56
CA LEU A 18 43.49 9.99 31.40
C LEU A 18 42.06 9.51 31.66
N ALA A 19 41.52 9.71 32.86
CA ALA A 19 40.20 9.18 33.25
C ALA A 19 39.09 10.23 33.39
N TYR A 20 39.26 11.44 32.85
CA TYR A 20 38.13 12.35 32.66
C TYR A 20 37.56 12.17 31.25
N GLY A 21 36.80 11.09 31.06
CA GLY A 21 35.83 11.06 29.97
C GLY A 21 34.87 12.22 30.22
N GLN A 22 34.94 13.26 29.38
CA GLN A 22 34.01 14.38 29.44
C GLN A 22 32.60 13.84 29.14
N ILE A 23 31.82 13.57 30.19
CA ILE A 23 30.37 13.45 30.08
C ILE A 23 29.91 14.88 29.80
N ASN A 24 29.87 15.27 28.52
CA ASN A 24 29.29 16.54 28.12
C ASN A 24 27.79 16.47 28.47
N PRO A 25 27.30 17.18 29.49
CA PRO A 25 25.88 17.18 29.78
C PRO A 25 25.17 17.73 28.54
N VAL A 26 24.16 17.00 28.05
CA VAL A 26 23.36 17.44 26.90
C VAL A 26 22.62 18.71 27.31
N THR A 27 23.18 19.87 26.98
CA THR A 27 22.72 21.20 27.44
C THR A 27 21.61 21.77 26.56
N LYS A 28 21.40 21.20 25.36
CA LYS A 28 20.28 21.52 24.45
C LYS A 28 19.75 20.25 23.82
N ALA A 29 18.43 20.17 23.66
CA ALA A 29 17.79 19.07 22.95
C ALA A 29 18.25 19.04 21.48
N ASN A 30 18.75 17.88 21.04
CA ASN A 30 19.24 17.65 19.68
C ASN A 30 18.07 17.26 18.75
N TYR A 31 17.21 18.23 18.47
CA TYR A 31 16.03 18.03 17.62
C TYR A 31 16.39 17.61 16.19
N GLU A 32 17.55 18.02 15.68
CA GLU A 32 18.04 17.62 14.36
C GLU A 32 18.28 16.11 14.30
N SER A 33 18.99 15.55 15.28
CA SER A 33 19.19 14.09 15.37
C SER A 33 17.88 13.35 15.55
N ALA A 34 16.97 13.84 16.41
CA ALA A 34 15.64 13.26 16.56
C ALA A 34 14.83 13.28 15.25
N SER A 35 15.00 14.30 14.40
CA SER A 35 14.32 14.40 13.11
C SER A 35 14.72 13.29 12.12
N HIS A 36 15.96 12.78 12.22
CA HIS A 36 16.41 11.63 11.42
C HIS A 36 15.64 10.35 11.75
N PHE A 37 15.19 10.21 13.01
CA PHE A 37 14.35 9.11 13.49
C PHE A 37 12.86 9.44 13.44
N SER A 38 12.45 10.47 12.69
CA SER A 38 11.04 10.70 12.43
C SER A 38 10.40 9.46 11.78
N PRO A 39 9.11 9.15 12.08
CA PRO A 39 8.45 7.96 11.57
C PRO A 39 8.54 7.82 10.03
N ASN A 40 8.45 8.93 9.30
CA ASN A 40 8.53 8.95 7.84
C ASN A 40 9.91 8.57 7.29
N ARG A 41 11.00 8.93 8.00
CA ARG A 41 12.37 8.54 7.62
C ARG A 41 12.65 7.10 8.05
N LEU A 42 12.24 6.71 9.25
CA LEU A 42 12.34 5.33 9.74
C LEU A 42 11.64 4.35 8.81
N LYS A 43 10.46 4.68 8.28
CA LYS A 43 9.71 3.83 7.32
C LYS A 43 10.50 3.51 6.04
N LYS A 44 11.49 4.33 5.67
CA LYS A 44 12.37 4.08 4.51
C LYS A 44 13.60 3.23 4.84
N MET A 45 13.94 3.13 6.12
CA MET A 45 15.12 2.40 6.61
C MET A 45 14.75 1.02 7.17
N VAL A 46 13.55 0.90 7.73
CA VAL A 46 13.00 -0.35 8.24
C VAL A 46 12.33 -1.09 7.09
N PHE A 47 12.87 -2.25 6.72
CA PHE A 47 12.28 -3.13 5.71
C PHE A 47 11.11 -3.95 6.29
N SER A 48 10.77 -5.08 5.66
CA SER A 48 9.69 -5.94 6.15
C SER A 48 10.02 -6.49 7.53
N THR A 49 9.13 -6.25 8.50
CA THR A 49 9.22 -6.80 9.87
C THR A 49 8.17 -7.88 10.14
N SER A 50 7.18 -7.98 9.28
CA SER A 50 6.10 -8.97 9.33
C SER A 50 5.88 -9.59 7.96
N VAL A 51 5.24 -10.76 7.96
CA VAL A 51 4.82 -11.45 6.75
C VAL A 51 3.33 -11.25 6.57
N ASP A 52 2.93 -10.70 5.43
CA ASP A 52 1.53 -10.60 5.01
C ASP A 52 1.20 -11.75 4.05
N ALA A 53 0.58 -12.80 4.58
CA ALA A 53 0.34 -14.05 3.88
C ALA A 53 -0.91 -13.96 3.00
N HIS A 54 -0.71 -14.07 1.69
CA HIS A 54 -1.79 -14.09 0.71
C HIS A 54 -2.10 -15.53 0.29
N TRP A 55 -3.17 -16.09 0.82
CA TRP A 55 -3.60 -17.46 0.53
C TRP A 55 -4.12 -17.61 -0.90
N LEU A 56 -3.74 -18.71 -1.55
CA LEU A 56 -4.25 -19.05 -2.87
C LEU A 56 -5.64 -19.69 -2.73
N LYS A 57 -6.51 -19.48 -3.72
CA LYS A 57 -7.93 -19.88 -3.61
C LYS A 57 -8.13 -21.40 -3.70
N ASN A 58 -7.31 -22.10 -4.47
CA ASN A 58 -7.52 -23.49 -4.83
C ASN A 58 -6.58 -24.43 -4.05
N SER A 59 -5.74 -23.90 -3.17
CA SER A 59 -4.67 -24.64 -2.50
C SER A 59 -4.42 -24.11 -1.08
N THR A 60 -3.76 -24.93 -0.26
CA THR A 60 -3.24 -24.52 1.05
C THR A 60 -1.95 -23.71 0.94
N ARG A 61 -1.52 -23.35 -0.28
CA ARG A 61 -0.33 -22.53 -0.50
C ARG A 61 -0.66 -21.07 -0.23
N PHE A 62 0.35 -20.30 0.16
CA PHE A 62 0.27 -18.85 0.23
C PHE A 62 1.53 -18.23 -0.34
N TRP A 63 1.43 -16.99 -0.80
CA TRP A 63 2.57 -16.20 -1.22
C TRP A 63 2.72 -14.96 -0.33
N TYR A 64 3.92 -14.41 -0.28
CA TYR A 64 4.18 -13.14 0.39
C TYR A 64 5.34 -12.42 -0.28
N SER A 65 5.36 -11.10 -0.17
CA SER A 65 6.53 -10.29 -0.53
C SER A 65 7.31 -9.92 0.72
N TYR A 66 8.63 -9.97 0.65
CA TYR A 66 9.51 -9.58 1.75
C TYR A 66 10.63 -8.71 1.23
N GLN A 67 10.79 -7.55 1.85
CA GLN A 67 11.85 -6.61 1.51
C GLN A 67 12.98 -6.74 2.53
N THR A 68 14.20 -6.79 2.03
CA THR A 68 15.45 -6.77 2.80
C THR A 68 16.38 -5.69 2.24
N SER A 69 17.59 -5.58 2.80
CA SER A 69 18.65 -4.73 2.25
C SER A 69 19.06 -5.12 0.83
N GLU A 70 18.84 -6.37 0.44
CA GLU A 70 19.18 -6.87 -0.91
C GLU A 70 18.08 -6.59 -1.95
N GLY A 71 16.88 -6.18 -1.50
CA GLY A 71 15.75 -5.89 -2.36
C GLY A 71 14.45 -6.57 -1.93
N LYS A 72 13.44 -6.48 -2.80
CA LYS A 72 12.11 -7.07 -2.61
C LYS A 72 12.01 -8.40 -3.34
N ALA A 73 11.86 -9.49 -2.58
CA ALA A 73 11.66 -10.83 -3.12
C ALA A 73 10.22 -11.30 -2.90
N PHE A 74 9.75 -12.17 -3.78
CA PHE A 74 8.44 -12.78 -3.72
C PHE A 74 8.59 -14.28 -3.50
N TYR A 75 7.94 -14.80 -2.46
CA TYR A 75 8.03 -16.19 -2.05
C TYR A 75 6.68 -16.87 -2.17
N ILE A 76 6.70 -18.15 -2.50
CA ILE A 76 5.58 -19.06 -2.38
C ILE A 76 5.91 -20.14 -1.37
N VAL A 77 4.95 -20.42 -0.49
CA VAL A 77 5.09 -21.40 0.59
C VAL A 77 4.00 -22.44 0.45
N ASP A 78 4.42 -23.69 0.54
CA ASP A 78 3.54 -24.83 0.73
C ASP A 78 3.68 -25.32 2.18
N PRO A 79 2.73 -25.00 3.06
CA PRO A 79 2.79 -25.40 4.46
C PRO A 79 2.61 -26.91 4.64
N ALA A 80 1.90 -27.60 3.74
CA ALA A 80 1.73 -29.05 3.81
C ALA A 80 3.06 -29.77 3.52
N LYS A 81 3.83 -29.26 2.56
CA LYS A 81 5.18 -29.78 2.21
C LYS A 81 6.31 -29.16 3.03
N LYS A 82 6.02 -28.16 3.86
CA LYS A 82 7.01 -27.36 4.61
C LYS A 82 8.10 -26.77 3.70
N SER A 83 7.73 -26.42 2.47
CA SER A 83 8.67 -25.91 1.47
C SER A 83 8.42 -24.43 1.19
N LYS A 84 9.51 -23.67 1.06
CA LYS A 84 9.51 -22.27 0.64
C LYS A 84 10.38 -22.13 -0.59
N SER A 85 9.86 -21.50 -1.64
CA SER A 85 10.61 -21.20 -2.86
C SER A 85 10.38 -19.76 -3.31
N VAL A 86 11.30 -19.24 -4.11
CA VAL A 86 11.13 -17.92 -4.75
C VAL A 86 10.15 -18.09 -5.92
N LEU A 87 9.28 -17.11 -6.13
CA LEU A 87 8.27 -17.14 -7.19
C LEU A 87 8.86 -16.96 -8.60
N PHE A 88 9.85 -16.09 -8.73
CA PHE A 88 10.56 -15.82 -9.98
C PHE A 88 11.95 -15.26 -9.69
N ASP A 89 12.84 -15.36 -10.67
CA ASP A 89 14.15 -14.71 -10.62
C ASP A 89 13.99 -13.21 -10.91
N ASN A 90 14.24 -12.38 -9.90
CA ASN A 90 14.13 -10.93 -10.00
C ASN A 90 15.01 -10.32 -11.11
N VAL A 91 16.19 -10.88 -11.36
CA VAL A 91 17.12 -10.34 -12.37
C VAL A 91 16.56 -10.58 -13.76
N LYS A 92 16.10 -11.81 -14.03
CA LYS A 92 15.45 -12.15 -15.31
C LYS A 92 14.16 -11.36 -15.50
N MET A 93 13.35 -11.26 -14.45
CA MET A 93 12.09 -10.51 -14.48
C MET A 93 12.33 -9.04 -14.84
N ALA A 94 13.25 -8.35 -14.15
CA ALA A 94 13.57 -6.96 -14.44
C ALA A 94 14.13 -6.76 -15.87
N ALA A 95 14.98 -7.68 -16.34
CA ALA A 95 15.51 -7.63 -17.71
C ALA A 95 14.40 -7.79 -18.76
N GLU A 96 13.47 -8.74 -18.58
CA GLU A 96 12.37 -8.97 -19.50
C GLU A 96 11.36 -7.82 -19.50
N ILE A 97 11.00 -7.30 -18.32
CA ILE A 97 10.12 -6.12 -18.21
C ILE A 97 10.78 -4.92 -18.90
N SER A 98 12.07 -4.67 -18.65
CA SER A 98 12.79 -3.55 -19.26
C SER A 98 12.85 -3.68 -20.78
N ARG A 99 13.00 -4.91 -21.29
CA ARG A 99 12.96 -5.19 -22.73
C ARG A 99 11.59 -4.92 -23.34
N LEU A 100 10.50 -5.30 -22.66
CA LEU A 100 9.14 -5.15 -23.17
C LEU A 100 8.61 -3.71 -23.08
N THR A 101 8.94 -3.01 -22.00
CA THR A 101 8.47 -1.64 -21.73
C THR A 101 9.38 -0.55 -22.29
N LEU A 102 10.62 -0.92 -22.65
CA LEU A 102 11.71 0.02 -22.99
C LEU A 102 12.11 0.96 -21.83
N ASP A 103 11.71 0.64 -20.60
CA ASP A 103 12.02 1.40 -19.39
C ASP A 103 13.06 0.67 -18.53
N PRO A 104 14.07 1.36 -17.95
CA PRO A 104 15.06 0.72 -17.09
C PRO A 104 14.47 0.37 -15.72
N PHE A 105 14.31 -0.91 -15.44
CA PHE A 105 13.93 -1.44 -14.12
C PHE A 105 15.12 -2.03 -13.37
N ASP A 106 15.14 -1.83 -12.06
CA ASP A 106 16.13 -2.39 -11.14
C ASP A 106 15.60 -3.71 -10.55
N ALA A 107 16.42 -4.76 -10.58
CA ALA A 107 16.07 -6.09 -10.09
C ALA A 107 15.80 -6.12 -8.57
N GLN A 108 16.44 -5.23 -7.80
CA GLN A 108 16.24 -5.18 -6.36
C GLN A 108 14.91 -4.51 -5.97
N ASN A 109 14.37 -3.64 -6.83
CA ASN A 109 13.19 -2.84 -6.52
C ASN A 109 12.24 -2.74 -7.71
N ILE A 110 11.64 -3.88 -8.07
CA ILE A 110 10.60 -3.96 -9.10
C ILE A 110 9.25 -3.51 -8.49
N PRO A 111 8.60 -2.45 -9.02
CA PRO A 111 7.37 -1.90 -8.45
C PRO A 111 6.13 -2.71 -8.88
N ILE A 112 6.11 -4.00 -8.54
CA ILE A 112 4.99 -4.92 -8.81
C ILE A 112 3.80 -4.55 -7.93
N LYS A 113 2.63 -4.38 -8.55
CA LYS A 113 1.32 -4.13 -7.93
C LYS A 113 0.30 -5.16 -8.39
N ASP A 114 -0.79 -5.29 -7.63
CA ASP A 114 -1.96 -6.12 -7.94
C ASP A 114 -1.63 -7.57 -8.38
N LEU A 115 -0.68 -8.22 -7.70
CA LEU A 115 -0.28 -9.59 -8.01
C LEU A 115 -1.43 -10.55 -7.73
N LYS A 116 -1.89 -11.28 -8.76
CA LYS A 116 -2.98 -12.26 -8.71
C LYS A 116 -2.56 -13.56 -9.38
N PHE A 117 -2.97 -14.68 -8.81
CA PHE A 117 -2.81 -16.00 -9.41
C PHE A 117 -4.03 -16.34 -10.27
N LEU A 118 -3.77 -16.88 -11.45
CA LEU A 118 -4.75 -17.31 -12.45
C LEU A 118 -4.45 -18.76 -12.87
N ASP A 119 -5.39 -19.35 -13.62
CA ASP A 119 -5.29 -20.68 -14.22
C ASP A 119 -4.76 -21.76 -13.26
N ASN A 120 -5.53 -22.02 -12.19
CA ASN A 120 -5.17 -22.98 -11.15
C ASN A 120 -3.75 -22.77 -10.58
N GLU A 121 -3.36 -21.50 -10.40
CA GLU A 121 -2.11 -21.08 -9.76
C GLU A 121 -0.86 -21.28 -10.62
N GLY A 122 -1.02 -21.54 -11.93
CA GLY A 122 0.09 -21.66 -12.88
C GLY A 122 0.57 -20.33 -13.48
N ILE A 123 -0.29 -19.30 -13.47
CA ILE A 123 -0.03 -18.00 -14.09
C ILE A 123 -0.14 -16.89 -13.04
N ILE A 124 0.79 -15.95 -13.05
CA ILE A 124 0.76 -14.74 -12.22
C ILE A 124 0.45 -13.56 -13.12
N ARG A 125 -0.60 -12.81 -12.80
CA ARG A 125 -0.88 -11.50 -13.40
C ARG A 125 -0.49 -10.40 -12.44
N PHE A 126 0.20 -9.39 -12.92
CA PHE A 126 0.56 -8.22 -12.12
C PHE A 126 0.65 -6.97 -12.99
N SER A 127 0.66 -5.81 -12.34
CA SER A 127 0.85 -4.52 -12.99
C SER A 127 2.14 -3.85 -12.53
N ILE A 128 2.75 -3.10 -13.45
CA ILE A 128 3.94 -2.29 -13.20
C ILE A 128 3.69 -0.88 -13.68
N GLN A 129 3.99 0.07 -12.81
CA GLN A 129 3.93 1.48 -13.14
C GLN A 129 5.30 1.93 -13.67
N SER A 130 5.32 2.60 -14.83
CA SER A 130 6.54 3.16 -15.38
C SER A 130 7.18 4.17 -14.41
N LYS A 131 8.51 4.26 -14.45
CA LYS A 131 9.26 5.34 -13.79
C LYS A 131 9.24 6.62 -14.62
N LEU A 132 9.13 6.50 -15.94
CA LEU A 132 9.03 7.64 -16.84
C LEU A 132 7.62 8.25 -16.75
N ILE A 133 7.56 9.56 -16.92
CA ILE A 133 6.31 10.29 -17.07
C ILE A 133 5.96 10.21 -18.55
N ASP A 134 4.83 9.61 -18.87
CA ASP A 134 4.29 9.68 -20.23
C ASP A 134 3.77 11.10 -20.45
N GLU A 135 4.52 11.90 -21.21
CA GLU A 135 4.09 13.24 -21.63
C GLU A 135 2.99 13.18 -22.70
N GLU A 136 2.73 12.01 -23.28
CA GLU A 136 1.88 11.83 -24.48
C GLU A 136 0.41 11.50 -24.21
N LYS A 137 0.01 11.19 -22.97
CA LYS A 137 -1.41 10.92 -22.64
C LYS A 137 -2.03 12.04 -21.81
N LYS A 138 -2.31 13.18 -22.46
CA LYS A 138 -3.18 14.22 -21.89
C LYS A 138 -4.67 14.02 -22.20
N ASP A 139 -5.03 13.22 -23.19
CA ASP A 139 -6.39 13.26 -23.73
C ASP A 139 -7.00 11.85 -23.90
N GLU A 140 -7.22 11.10 -22.81
CA GLU A 140 -8.15 9.96 -22.82
C GLU A 140 -8.96 9.94 -21.52
N GLU A 141 -10.09 10.64 -21.59
CA GLU A 141 -11.36 10.49 -20.87
C GLU A 141 -11.34 10.19 -19.36
N GLU A 142 -11.81 11.20 -18.62
CA GLU A 142 -12.30 11.14 -17.26
C GLU A 142 -13.36 10.04 -17.10
N GLU A 143 -12.99 8.93 -16.48
CA GLU A 143 -13.92 8.23 -15.59
C GLU A 143 -13.39 8.38 -14.17
N ASP A 144 -14.16 9.12 -13.37
CA ASP A 144 -13.95 9.44 -11.96
C ASP A 144 -13.64 8.19 -11.11
N ASP A 145 -12.37 7.80 -11.02
CA ASP A 145 -11.88 6.96 -9.94
C ASP A 145 -11.56 7.88 -8.74
N MET A 146 -12.62 8.26 -8.03
CA MET A 146 -12.55 8.95 -6.75
C MET A 146 -12.09 7.96 -5.66
N THR A 147 -10.84 7.52 -5.74
CA THR A 147 -10.10 7.11 -4.56
C THR A 147 -9.30 8.29 -4.05
N GLU A 148 -10.02 9.19 -3.37
CA GLU A 148 -9.46 10.24 -2.52
C GLU A 148 -8.59 9.61 -1.42
N ASP A 149 -7.31 9.40 -1.72
CA ASP A 149 -6.28 9.30 -0.70
C ASP A 149 -5.87 10.74 -0.34
N GLN A 150 -6.71 11.37 0.50
CA GLN A 150 -6.45 12.72 1.00
C GLN A 150 -5.42 12.68 2.13
N GLY A 151 -4.26 13.26 1.85
CA GLY A 151 -3.24 13.53 2.82
C GLY A 151 -2.16 14.46 2.30
N GLN A 152 -2.53 15.54 1.58
CA GLN A 152 -1.72 16.76 1.48
C GLN A 152 -2.46 17.87 0.69
N ASN A 153 -2.83 18.90 1.43
CA ASN A 153 -3.22 20.23 0.99
C ASN A 153 -2.40 20.69 -0.24
N ARG A 154 -3.05 20.88 -1.40
CA ARG A 154 -2.49 21.59 -2.55
C ARG A 154 -3.56 22.47 -3.19
N LYS A 155 -3.48 23.77 -2.89
CA LYS A 155 -3.97 24.85 -3.74
C LYS A 155 -3.52 24.62 -5.19
N GLY A 156 -4.47 24.70 -6.14
CA GLY A 156 -4.22 24.82 -7.58
C GLY A 156 -3.70 23.56 -8.26
N GLY A 157 -4.60 22.62 -8.61
CA GLY A 157 -4.27 21.40 -9.32
C GLY A 157 -3.83 21.65 -10.76
N LYS A 158 -2.52 21.78 -10.99
CA LYS A 158 -1.92 21.31 -12.24
C LYS A 158 -1.99 19.78 -12.22
N ASP A 159 -2.57 19.20 -13.26
CA ASP A 159 -2.70 17.76 -13.47
C ASP A 159 -1.38 17.06 -13.12
N LYS A 160 -1.41 16.21 -12.09
CA LYS A 160 -0.25 15.38 -11.79
C LYS A 160 -0.04 14.45 -12.99
N PRO A 161 1.17 14.38 -13.56
CA PRO A 161 1.44 13.46 -14.66
C PRO A 161 1.09 12.02 -14.23
N LYS A 162 0.11 11.42 -14.90
CA LYS A 162 -0.26 10.01 -14.69
C LYS A 162 0.79 9.16 -15.40
N ARG A 163 1.43 8.25 -14.66
CA ARG A 163 2.42 7.33 -15.24
C ARG A 163 1.68 6.16 -15.88
N LYS A 164 2.16 5.70 -17.03
CA LYS A 164 1.61 4.51 -17.69
C LYS A 164 1.78 3.27 -16.83
N THR A 165 0.73 2.45 -16.81
CA THR A 165 0.70 1.17 -16.12
C THR A 165 0.64 0.07 -17.16
N TRP A 166 1.60 -0.84 -17.10
CA TRP A 166 1.70 -2.00 -17.96
C TRP A 166 1.20 -3.23 -17.20
N PHE A 167 0.50 -4.13 -17.90
CA PHE A 167 0.02 -5.38 -17.34
C PHE A 167 0.80 -6.55 -17.93
N PHE A 168 1.16 -7.50 -17.06
CA PHE A 168 1.95 -8.67 -17.45
C PHE A 168 1.32 -9.96 -16.94
N GLU A 169 1.55 -11.03 -17.69
CA GLU A 169 1.32 -12.40 -17.28
C GLU A 169 2.63 -13.17 -17.29
N TYR A 170 2.87 -13.93 -16.23
CA TYR A 170 4.06 -14.73 -16.06
C TYR A 170 3.65 -16.18 -15.79
N ILE A 171 4.09 -17.08 -16.65
CA ILE A 171 3.87 -18.52 -16.49
C ILE A 171 4.97 -19.07 -15.59
N ILE A 172 4.61 -19.59 -14.42
CA ILE A 172 5.57 -19.99 -13.38
C ILE A 172 6.41 -21.20 -13.84
N GLN A 173 5.81 -22.14 -14.57
CA GLN A 173 6.48 -23.38 -14.99
C GLN A 173 7.54 -23.14 -16.08
N THR A 174 7.22 -22.28 -17.05
CA THR A 174 8.08 -22.02 -18.21
C THR A 174 9.00 -20.81 -17.99
N GLY A 175 8.64 -19.95 -17.03
CA GLY A 175 9.34 -18.69 -16.77
C GLY A 175 9.13 -17.64 -17.86
N LYS A 176 8.09 -17.78 -18.69
CA LYS A 176 7.81 -16.86 -19.80
C LYS A 176 6.95 -15.67 -19.34
N LEU A 177 7.44 -14.45 -19.57
CA LEU A 177 6.69 -13.20 -19.39
C LEU A 177 6.03 -12.75 -20.69
N THR A 178 4.76 -12.37 -20.62
CA THR A 178 3.99 -11.78 -21.73
C THR A 178 3.34 -10.47 -21.29
N MET A 179 3.43 -9.46 -22.15
CA MET A 179 2.78 -8.16 -21.94
C MET A 179 1.34 -8.20 -22.48
N LEU A 180 0.42 -7.58 -21.75
CA LEU A 180 -0.97 -7.41 -22.14
C LEU A 180 -1.22 -5.94 -22.48
N ASP A 181 -1.18 -5.60 -23.76
CA ASP A 181 -1.30 -4.20 -24.22
C ASP A 181 -2.75 -3.66 -24.12
N ASP A 182 -3.76 -4.52 -24.27
CA ASP A 182 -5.17 -4.13 -24.30
C ASP A 182 -5.94 -4.48 -23.01
N TYR A 183 -5.24 -4.88 -21.95
CA TYR A 183 -5.93 -5.25 -20.71
C TYR A 183 -6.42 -4.02 -19.95
N LYS A 184 -7.73 -3.80 -19.99
CA LYS A 184 -8.42 -2.85 -19.10
C LYS A 184 -8.79 -3.57 -17.81
N LYS A 185 -8.19 -3.15 -16.69
CA LYS A 185 -8.57 -3.62 -15.36
C LYS A 185 -10.08 -3.36 -15.17
N PRO A 186 -10.88 -4.35 -14.74
CA PRO A 186 -12.28 -4.10 -14.41
C PRO A 186 -12.36 -3.04 -13.31
N LYS A 187 -13.37 -2.17 -13.37
CA LYS A 187 -13.57 -1.11 -12.35
C LYS A 187 -13.57 -1.75 -10.96
N ASP A 188 -12.75 -1.19 -10.06
CA ASP A 188 -12.71 -1.66 -8.69
C ASP A 188 -14.08 -1.43 -8.04
N LYS A 189 -14.48 -2.34 -7.16
CA LYS A 189 -15.75 -2.20 -6.44
C LYS A 189 -15.71 -0.92 -5.59
N PRO A 190 -16.80 -0.13 -5.53
CA PRO A 190 -16.86 1.04 -4.68
C PRO A 190 -16.55 0.68 -3.24
N LYS A 191 -15.71 1.50 -2.58
CA LYS A 191 -15.31 1.27 -1.18
C LYS A 191 -16.48 1.21 -0.20
N TRP A 192 -17.60 1.85 -0.55
CA TRP A 192 -18.80 1.85 0.29
C TRP A 192 -19.60 0.55 0.23
N ALA A 193 -19.44 -0.25 -0.82
CA ALA A 193 -20.27 -1.41 -1.08
C ALA A 193 -19.77 -2.64 -0.30
N ASN A 194 -20.41 -2.93 0.83
CA ASN A 194 -20.16 -4.14 1.60
C ASN A 194 -21.07 -5.26 1.11
N ILE A 195 -20.53 -6.15 0.28
CA ILE A 195 -21.29 -7.20 -0.40
C ILE A 195 -21.33 -8.45 0.49
N SER A 196 -22.51 -9.03 0.66
CA SER A 196 -22.71 -10.26 1.43
C SER A 196 -21.93 -11.44 0.83
N PRO A 197 -21.59 -12.47 1.63
CA PRO A 197 -20.85 -13.64 1.13
C PRO A 197 -21.51 -14.39 -0.02
N ASP A 198 -22.85 -14.40 -0.07
CA ASP A 198 -23.66 -14.95 -1.17
C ASP A 198 -23.75 -14.01 -2.39
N GLY A 199 -23.37 -12.74 -2.24
CA GLY A 199 -23.39 -11.73 -3.28
C GLY A 199 -24.76 -11.14 -3.61
N GLU A 200 -25.81 -11.47 -2.84
CA GLU A 200 -27.18 -11.03 -3.13
C GLU A 200 -27.48 -9.64 -2.58
N ARG A 201 -26.89 -9.29 -1.43
CA ARG A 201 -27.18 -8.06 -0.70
C ARG A 201 -25.95 -7.19 -0.59
N VAL A 202 -26.15 -5.89 -0.73
CA VAL A 202 -25.10 -4.89 -0.53
C VAL A 202 -25.52 -3.93 0.56
N LEU A 203 -24.71 -3.87 1.60
CA LEU A 203 -24.89 -3.01 2.75
C LEU A 203 -24.05 -1.74 2.61
N PHE A 204 -24.64 -0.60 2.94
CA PHE A 204 -23.99 0.70 2.89
C PHE A 204 -24.62 1.65 3.91
N ALA A 205 -23.95 2.76 4.17
CA ALA A 205 -24.47 3.81 5.04
C ALA A 205 -24.78 5.07 4.26
N ARG A 206 -25.85 5.76 4.63
CA ARG A 206 -26.25 7.06 4.07
C ARG A 206 -26.89 7.89 5.17
N ASN A 207 -26.59 9.18 5.26
CA ASN A 207 -27.15 10.07 6.30
C ASN A 207 -27.08 9.45 7.71
N HIS A 208 -25.92 8.88 8.07
CA HIS A 208 -25.66 8.21 9.36
C HIS A 208 -26.42 6.91 9.63
N ASN A 209 -27.37 6.53 8.77
CA ASN A 209 -28.16 5.31 8.90
C ASN A 209 -27.70 4.20 7.96
N LEU A 210 -28.10 2.98 8.29
CA LEU A 210 -27.77 1.76 7.57
C LEU A 210 -28.83 1.45 6.51
N PHE A 211 -28.39 1.13 5.31
CA PHE A 211 -29.22 0.78 4.17
C PHE A 211 -28.69 -0.48 3.49
N TRP A 212 -29.57 -1.21 2.83
CA TRP A 212 -29.21 -2.32 1.95
C TRP A 212 -29.90 -2.22 0.60
N MET A 213 -29.33 -2.87 -0.40
CA MET A 213 -29.91 -3.04 -1.74
C MET A 213 -29.58 -4.42 -2.32
N ASP A 214 -30.37 -4.85 -3.29
CA ASP A 214 -30.11 -6.07 -4.06
C ASP A 214 -28.97 -5.91 -5.06
N LYS A 215 -28.41 -7.04 -5.50
CA LYS A 215 -27.37 -7.12 -6.54
C LYS A 215 -27.73 -6.37 -7.83
N GLU A 216 -28.97 -6.46 -8.30
CA GLU A 216 -29.40 -5.76 -9.54
C GLU A 216 -29.35 -4.23 -9.39
N ASN A 217 -29.73 -3.73 -8.22
CA ASN A 217 -29.69 -2.30 -7.92
C ASN A 217 -28.24 -1.82 -7.72
N TYR A 218 -27.38 -2.68 -7.16
CA TYR A 218 -25.95 -2.44 -7.09
C TYR A 218 -25.30 -2.36 -8.48
N GLU A 219 -25.64 -3.25 -9.42
CA GLU A 219 -25.13 -3.19 -10.79
C GLU A 219 -25.56 -1.91 -11.53
N LYS A 220 -26.77 -1.39 -11.26
CA LYS A 220 -27.20 -0.06 -11.73
C LYS A 220 -26.34 1.05 -11.10
N ALA A 221 -26.10 0.97 -9.79
CA ALA A 221 -25.27 1.94 -9.07
C ALA A 221 -23.82 1.99 -9.59
N LEU A 222 -23.27 0.88 -10.08
CA LEU A 222 -21.94 0.83 -10.72
C LEU A 222 -21.89 1.56 -12.06
N LYS A 223 -22.99 1.57 -12.82
CA LYS A 223 -23.08 2.29 -14.09
C LYS A 223 -23.35 3.78 -13.86
N LYS A 224 -24.28 4.09 -12.96
CA LYS A 224 -24.68 5.46 -12.62
C LYS A 224 -25.03 5.53 -11.14
N GLU A 225 -24.20 6.23 -10.38
CA GLU A 225 -24.33 6.30 -8.92
C GLU A 225 -25.66 6.90 -8.46
N LYS A 226 -26.16 7.92 -9.16
CA LYS A 226 -27.37 8.67 -8.83
C LYS A 226 -28.58 8.30 -9.69
N ASP A 227 -28.72 7.03 -10.05
CA ASP A 227 -29.90 6.56 -10.78
C ASP A 227 -31.13 6.52 -9.85
N SER A 228 -32.23 7.16 -10.27
CA SER A 228 -33.49 7.19 -9.52
C SER A 228 -34.23 5.85 -9.51
N THR A 229 -33.80 4.88 -10.33
CA THR A 229 -34.36 3.53 -10.39
C THR A 229 -33.82 2.59 -9.30
N ILE A 230 -32.81 3.04 -8.54
CA ILE A 230 -32.19 2.25 -7.46
C ILE A 230 -33.13 2.26 -6.25
N VAL A 231 -33.58 1.06 -5.86
CA VAL A 231 -34.35 0.88 -4.63
C VAL A 231 -33.39 0.59 -3.48
N GLU A 232 -33.47 1.42 -2.45
CA GLU A 232 -32.68 1.32 -1.22
C GLU A 232 -33.61 1.03 -0.05
N HIS A 233 -33.26 0.07 0.80
CA HIS A 233 -34.03 -0.31 1.97
C HIS A 233 -33.31 0.11 3.25
N GLN A 234 -33.95 0.97 4.03
CA GLN A 234 -33.40 1.45 5.30
C GLN A 234 -33.55 0.38 6.40
N LEU A 235 -32.50 0.17 7.19
CA LEU A 235 -32.48 -0.76 8.33
C LEU A 235 -32.50 -0.04 9.67
N SER A 236 -31.83 1.11 9.76
CA SER A 236 -31.68 1.87 11.01
C SER A 236 -32.23 3.29 10.86
N TRP A 237 -32.57 3.89 11.98
CA TRP A 237 -33.28 5.17 12.10
C TRP A 237 -32.73 6.08 13.21
N ASP A 238 -31.77 5.56 13.97
CA ASP A 238 -31.15 6.11 15.18
C ASP A 238 -29.77 6.72 14.92
N GLY A 239 -29.28 6.72 13.68
CA GLY A 239 -27.95 7.22 13.34
C GLY A 239 -27.83 8.74 13.46
N GLU A 240 -26.81 9.19 14.18
CA GLU A 240 -26.49 10.61 14.41
C GLU A 240 -25.03 10.92 14.01
N GLU A 241 -24.61 12.19 13.99
CA GLU A 241 -23.28 12.59 13.51
C GLU A 241 -22.14 11.88 14.26
N ASP A 242 -22.21 11.88 15.60
CA ASP A 242 -21.21 11.26 16.48
C ASP A 242 -21.46 9.77 16.75
N TYR A 243 -22.63 9.26 16.37
CA TYR A 243 -23.06 7.85 16.51
C TYR A 243 -23.49 7.29 15.16
N SER A 244 -22.63 7.48 14.16
CA SER A 244 -22.92 7.12 12.78
C SER A 244 -22.58 5.66 12.47
N TYR A 245 -23.45 4.99 11.70
CA TYR A 245 -23.13 3.69 11.10
C TYR A 245 -22.21 3.80 9.87
N SER A 246 -21.89 5.02 9.42
CA SER A 246 -21.01 5.25 8.27
C SER A 246 -19.53 5.32 8.65
N SER A 247 -18.66 4.91 7.73
CA SER A 247 -17.24 5.24 7.76
C SER A 247 -17.05 6.75 7.75
N GLY A 248 -16.45 7.29 8.81
CA GLY A 248 -16.16 8.72 8.92
C GLY A 248 -15.05 9.17 7.97
N GLU A 249 -15.20 10.36 7.42
CA GLU A 249 -14.13 11.05 6.66
C GLU A 249 -13.29 11.85 7.66
N ARG A 250 -11.97 11.64 7.65
CA ARG A 250 -11.04 12.40 8.51
C ARG A 250 -10.61 13.67 7.77
N ASN A 251 -10.55 14.79 8.48
CA ASN A 251 -10.08 16.10 7.97
C ASN A 251 -10.95 16.74 6.87
N VAL A 252 -12.25 16.47 6.83
CA VAL A 252 -13.21 17.21 5.99
C VAL A 252 -13.77 18.42 6.71
N ASP A 253 -13.95 19.52 5.98
CA ASP A 253 -14.61 20.71 6.49
C ASP A 253 -16.15 20.57 6.50
N ASN A 254 -16.85 21.50 7.16
CA ASN A 254 -18.30 21.42 7.27
C ASN A 254 -19.02 21.55 5.91
N VAL A 255 -18.42 22.25 4.94
CA VAL A 255 -19.02 22.49 3.63
C VAL A 255 -18.97 21.22 2.77
N GLU A 256 -17.85 20.51 2.79
CA GLU A 256 -17.69 19.23 2.12
C GLU A 256 -18.54 18.14 2.76
N LYS A 257 -18.64 18.12 4.10
CA LYS A 257 -19.53 17.21 4.83
C LYS A 257 -20.99 17.35 4.37
N GLU A 258 -21.48 18.57 4.23
CA GLU A 258 -22.87 18.83 3.82
C GLU A 258 -23.11 18.42 2.36
N LYS A 259 -22.16 18.72 1.46
CA LYS A 259 -22.22 18.26 0.06
C LYS A 259 -22.18 16.74 -0.10
N ASN A 260 -21.44 16.06 0.78
CA ASN A 260 -21.24 14.61 0.73
C ASN A 260 -22.24 13.84 1.61
N LYS A 261 -23.20 14.51 2.24
CA LYS A 261 -24.14 13.89 3.19
C LYS A 261 -24.93 12.74 2.56
N ASP A 262 -25.44 12.98 1.34
CA ASP A 262 -26.24 12.02 0.57
C ASP A 262 -25.41 10.95 -0.17
N LYS A 263 -24.08 11.02 -0.15
CA LYS A 263 -23.25 10.02 -0.81
C LYS A 263 -23.28 8.71 -0.01
N ARG A 264 -23.21 7.59 -0.73
CA ARG A 264 -23.09 6.27 -0.09
C ARG A 264 -21.71 6.14 0.53
N LYS A 265 -21.68 5.76 1.80
CA LYS A 265 -20.46 5.57 2.59
C LYS A 265 -20.37 4.11 3.03
N GLY A 266 -19.14 3.66 3.31
CA GLY A 266 -18.94 2.33 3.86
C GLY A 266 -19.70 2.19 5.16
N ALA A 267 -20.40 1.08 5.35
CA ALA A 267 -21.07 0.78 6.61
C ALA A 267 -20.09 0.10 7.58
N TRP A 268 -20.13 0.49 8.85
CA TRP A 268 -19.59 -0.31 9.95
C TRP A 268 -20.57 -1.44 10.24
N ALA A 269 -20.33 -2.60 9.63
CA ALA A 269 -21.08 -3.81 9.87
C ALA A 269 -20.13 -5.01 9.81
N LEU A 270 -20.32 -5.94 10.75
CA LEU A 270 -19.57 -7.19 10.86
C LEU A 270 -20.14 -8.27 9.94
#